data_AF-A0AB35RLZ4-F1
#
_entry.id   AF-A0AB35RLZ4-F1
#
_cell.length_a   1.000
_cell.length_b   1.000
_cell.length_c   1.000
_cell.angle_alpha   90.00
_cell.angle_beta   90.00
_cell.angle_gamma   90.00
#
_symmetry.space_group_name_H-M   'P 1'
#
loop_
_entity.id
_entity.type
_entity.pdbx_description
1 polymer ?
#
loop_
_entity_poly.entity_id
_entity_poly.type
_entity_poly.pdbx_seq_one_letter_code
_entity_poly.pdbx_strand_id
1 'polypeptide(L)'
;MSEFEKKHRFAFNRRSFLTAGAALAALPFLPVATARADTVDIRRYQTTDWPAALKQAFNDAQTVEIPEGVVCENLNTGVFIPPGKTLLVRGSIKSNGRGRLVLQDGCKVIGEKGGSLYNLTLDVRGSDCVIQGLNMSGYGPVAQIYIGGKEPKVMRNLTIDNITVTKANYAILRQGFHNQIIGARITNSHFSYLQGDAVEWNVAINDRDILISDHVIDHIDCTNGKINWGIGIGLAGSTYDNTYPEDQAVKNFVVANITGSNCRQLVHVENGKHFIIRNIKAENITPDFSKKAGIDNATVAIYGCDNFVIDNVSMVNSAGMLIGYGVIKGDYLSIPQNFKLNDIHLENAQNQYKLRGIQISSGNATSFVAITNLNLQRATLEFHNKPQHLFLRNINVMQEASVGPALKLNFDLRKDVRGRFMARQDTLLSLANIKAVNEKGQSSVDIDRIDHQVVNVQNLNFRLPAKP
;
A
#
# COMPACT_ATOMS: atom_id res chain seq x y z
N MET A 1 36.91 46.43 -17.83
CA MET A 1 38.15 46.38 -18.65
C MET A 1 39.23 45.83 -17.72
N SER A 2 39.57 44.54 -17.71
CA SER A 2 40.23 43.65 -18.70
C SER A 2 41.75 43.61 -18.54
N GLU A 3 42.28 42.40 -18.26
CA GLU A 3 43.54 41.76 -18.74
C GLU A 3 43.82 40.55 -17.83
N PHE A 4 43.43 39.31 -18.16
CA PHE A 4 44.01 38.31 -19.09
C PHE A 4 45.46 37.85 -18.80
N GLU A 5 45.53 36.59 -18.32
CA GLU A 5 46.52 35.52 -18.58
C GLU A 5 48.01 35.66 -18.20
N LYS A 6 48.48 34.70 -17.36
CA LYS A 6 49.73 33.95 -17.60
C LYS A 6 49.77 32.58 -16.92
N LYS A 7 50.12 31.57 -17.72
CA LYS A 7 50.28 30.11 -17.48
C LYS A 7 51.52 29.76 -16.65
N HIS A 8 51.44 28.67 -15.87
CA HIS A 8 52.60 27.83 -15.55
C HIS A 8 52.33 26.33 -15.82
N ARG A 9 53.23 25.76 -16.63
CA ARG A 9 53.33 24.35 -17.03
C ARG A 9 54.13 23.59 -15.96
N PHE A 10 53.68 22.41 -15.54
CA PHE A 10 54.51 21.45 -14.83
C PHE A 10 55.03 20.37 -15.78
N ALA A 11 56.36 20.24 -15.82
CA ALA A 11 57.09 19.28 -16.61
C ALA A 11 57.20 17.92 -15.88
N PHE A 12 56.96 16.83 -16.61
CA PHE A 12 57.21 15.47 -16.18
C PHE A 12 58.72 15.17 -16.16
N ASN A 13 59.23 14.60 -15.06
CA ASN A 13 60.64 14.19 -14.94
C ASN A 13 60.77 12.66 -14.73
N ARG A 14 61.75 12.07 -15.42
CA ARG A 14 62.01 10.64 -15.67
C ARG A 14 62.73 9.90 -14.51
N ARG A 15 62.17 9.83 -13.29
CA ARG A 15 62.81 9.10 -12.17
C ARG A 15 61.90 8.32 -11.22
N SER A 16 60.77 7.79 -11.69
CA SER A 16 59.84 7.00 -10.86
C SER A 16 59.37 5.69 -11.51
N PHE A 17 60.24 4.98 -12.24
CA PHE A 17 59.85 3.75 -12.96
C PHE A 17 60.72 2.51 -12.71
N LEU A 18 61.50 2.44 -11.62
CA LEU A 18 62.32 1.27 -11.30
C LEU A 18 62.35 0.98 -9.79
N THR A 19 61.23 0.53 -9.23
CA THR A 19 61.17 -0.20 -7.94
C THR A 19 59.90 -1.07 -7.86
N ALA A 20 59.51 -1.68 -8.98
CA ALA A 20 58.50 -2.73 -9.02
C ALA A 20 59.18 -4.03 -9.46
N GLY A 21 59.89 -4.69 -8.54
CA GLY A 21 60.64 -5.90 -8.88
C GLY A 21 61.56 -6.43 -7.79
N ALA A 22 61.11 -6.49 -6.53
CA ALA A 22 61.75 -7.26 -5.46
C ALA A 22 60.89 -7.26 -4.18
N ALA A 23 59.74 -7.94 -4.19
CA ALA A 23 59.00 -8.24 -2.96
C ALA A 23 58.07 -9.46 -3.12
N LEU A 24 58.54 -10.49 -3.84
CA LEU A 24 57.80 -11.73 -4.05
C LEU A 24 58.62 -12.92 -3.50
N ALA A 25 58.97 -12.83 -2.22
CA ALA A 25 59.61 -13.92 -1.47
C ALA A 25 59.52 -13.67 0.05
N ALA A 26 58.30 -13.73 0.60
CA ALA A 26 58.02 -14.07 2.01
C ALA A 26 56.50 -13.98 2.26
N LEU A 27 55.76 -15.00 1.84
CA LEU A 27 54.39 -15.20 2.31
C LEU A 27 54.46 -15.92 3.67
N PRO A 28 53.94 -15.35 4.78
CA PRO A 28 53.58 -16.17 5.91
C PRO A 28 52.41 -17.06 5.49
N PHE A 29 52.41 -18.32 5.94
CA PHE A 29 51.32 -19.26 5.71
C PHE A 29 49.97 -18.64 6.10
N LEU A 30 49.22 -18.16 5.11
CA LEU A 30 47.81 -17.85 5.26
C LEU A 30 47.08 -19.18 5.48
N PRO A 31 46.22 -19.31 6.51
CA PRO A 31 45.41 -20.51 6.64
C PRO A 31 44.58 -20.65 5.37
N VAL A 32 44.72 -21.81 4.73
CA VAL A 32 43.87 -22.23 3.61
C VAL A 32 42.43 -22.09 4.11
N ALA A 33 41.66 -21.15 3.55
CA ALA A 33 40.24 -21.07 3.79
C ALA A 33 39.65 -22.40 3.31
N THR A 34 39.30 -23.27 4.25
CA THR A 34 38.49 -24.44 3.96
C THR A 34 37.24 -23.94 3.27
N ALA A 35 36.93 -24.49 2.10
CA ALA A 35 35.70 -24.17 1.38
C ALA A 35 34.53 -24.37 2.37
N ARG A 36 33.93 -23.25 2.80
CA ARG A 36 32.72 -23.31 3.63
C ARG A 36 31.67 -24.05 2.80
N ALA A 37 30.94 -24.98 3.42
CA ALA A 37 29.82 -25.60 2.74
C ALA A 37 28.87 -24.49 2.29
N ASP A 38 28.48 -24.47 1.02
CA ASP A 38 27.54 -23.47 0.51
C ASP A 38 26.20 -23.57 1.24
N THR A 39 25.81 -24.79 1.60
CA THR A 39 24.58 -25.11 2.35
C THR A 39 24.87 -26.06 3.50
N VAL A 40 24.25 -25.84 4.66
CA VAL A 40 24.27 -26.77 5.80
C VAL A 40 22.85 -27.13 6.25
N ASP A 41 22.62 -28.42 6.52
CA ASP A 41 21.39 -28.93 7.12
C ASP A 41 21.40 -28.70 8.64
N ILE A 42 20.34 -28.10 9.18
CA ILE A 42 20.22 -27.77 10.60
C ILE A 42 20.30 -29.01 11.53
N ARG A 43 20.01 -30.21 11.03
CA ARG A 43 20.12 -31.46 11.81
C ARG A 43 21.55 -31.79 12.22
N ARG A 44 22.56 -31.25 11.52
CA ARG A 44 23.98 -31.45 11.85
C ARG A 44 24.32 -31.00 13.27
N TYR A 45 23.57 -30.06 13.83
CA TYR A 45 23.83 -29.49 15.16
C TYR A 45 23.22 -30.31 16.31
N GLN A 46 22.47 -31.38 16.01
CA GLN A 46 21.98 -32.39 16.96
C GLN A 46 21.47 -31.82 18.30
N THR A 47 20.63 -30.79 18.24
CA THR A 47 20.19 -30.02 19.41
C THR A 47 18.70 -29.69 19.34
N THR A 48 18.13 -29.35 20.50
CA THR A 48 16.79 -28.77 20.63
C THR A 48 16.84 -27.26 20.89
N ASP A 49 18.02 -26.68 21.14
CA ASP A 49 18.25 -25.24 21.17
C ASP A 49 18.44 -24.71 19.74
N TRP A 50 17.34 -24.57 19.03
CA TRP A 50 17.33 -24.10 17.65
C TRP A 50 17.86 -22.67 17.47
N PRO A 51 17.63 -21.71 18.38
CA PRO A 51 18.29 -20.40 18.30
C PRO A 51 19.82 -20.50 18.27
N ALA A 52 20.42 -21.31 19.14
CA ALA A 52 21.87 -21.53 19.14
C ALA A 52 22.33 -22.27 17.87
N ALA A 53 21.58 -23.30 17.46
CA ALA A 53 21.86 -24.07 16.25
C ALA A 53 21.91 -23.18 14.99
N LEU A 54 20.91 -22.30 14.82
CA LEU A 54 20.83 -21.40 13.68
C LEU A 54 22.01 -20.40 13.67
N LYS A 55 22.38 -19.85 14.83
CA LYS A 55 23.54 -18.96 14.94
C LYS A 55 24.83 -19.65 14.50
N GLN A 56 25.04 -20.89 14.97
CA GLN A 56 26.20 -21.68 14.56
C GLN A 56 26.13 -22.02 13.06
N ALA A 57 24.97 -22.42 12.56
CA ALA A 57 24.77 -22.77 11.15
C ALA A 57 25.10 -21.61 10.20
N PHE A 58 24.68 -20.39 10.53
CA PHE A 58 25.01 -19.21 9.72
C PHE A 58 26.49 -18.81 9.78
N ASN A 59 27.22 -19.18 10.83
CA ASN A 59 28.67 -19.01 10.88
C ASN A 59 29.38 -19.99 9.94
N ASP A 60 28.82 -21.20 9.79
CA ASP A 60 29.45 -22.30 9.06
C ASP A 60 29.18 -22.27 7.54
N ALA A 61 28.02 -21.76 7.11
CA ALA A 61 27.57 -21.85 5.72
C ALA A 61 26.90 -20.57 5.17
N GLN A 62 26.77 -20.45 3.85
CA GLN A 62 26.02 -19.35 3.22
C GLN A 62 24.51 -19.55 3.29
N THR A 63 24.08 -20.79 3.14
CA THR A 63 22.68 -21.20 3.24
C THR A 63 22.51 -22.15 4.42
N VAL A 64 21.51 -21.89 5.25
CA VAL A 64 21.07 -22.81 6.30
C VAL A 64 19.75 -23.42 5.86
N GLU A 65 19.69 -24.74 5.81
CA GLU A 65 18.49 -25.49 5.43
C GLU A 65 17.79 -26.07 6.66
N ILE A 66 16.48 -25.85 6.74
CA ILE A 66 15.56 -26.60 7.59
C ILE A 66 14.82 -27.57 6.68
N PRO A 67 15.22 -28.85 6.65
CA PRO A 67 14.71 -29.79 5.65
C PRO A 67 13.27 -30.22 5.94
N GLU A 68 12.64 -30.82 4.94
CA GLU A 68 11.30 -31.40 5.06
C GLU A 68 11.22 -32.38 6.24
N GLY A 69 10.08 -32.36 6.96
CA GLY A 69 9.86 -33.20 8.14
C GLY A 69 10.56 -32.73 9.42
N VAL A 70 11.42 -31.69 9.38
CA VAL A 70 12.02 -31.10 10.58
C VAL A 70 11.16 -29.96 11.11
N VAL A 71 10.96 -29.96 12.42
CA VAL A 71 10.27 -28.87 13.14
C VAL A 71 11.22 -28.26 14.17
N CYS A 72 11.62 -27.02 13.93
CA CYS A 72 12.37 -26.21 14.90
C CYS A 72 11.38 -25.56 15.88
N GLU A 73 11.05 -26.28 16.95
CA GLU A 73 10.18 -25.80 18.03
C GLU A 73 10.85 -24.74 18.92
N ASN A 74 10.08 -24.00 19.71
CA ASN A 74 10.60 -23.12 20.77
C ASN A 74 11.62 -22.04 20.33
N LEU A 75 11.56 -21.54 19.09
CA LEU A 75 12.36 -20.39 18.66
C LEU A 75 11.77 -19.11 19.27
N ASN A 76 11.95 -18.91 20.59
CA ASN A 76 11.26 -17.87 21.36
C ASN A 76 12.09 -16.60 21.60
N THR A 77 13.22 -16.47 20.92
CA THR A 77 14.16 -15.34 21.02
C THR A 77 14.54 -14.83 19.63
N GLY A 78 15.21 -13.68 19.58
CA GLY A 78 15.72 -13.12 18.33
C GLY A 78 16.96 -13.87 17.84
N VAL A 79 16.94 -14.27 16.57
CA VAL A 79 18.10 -14.78 15.82
C VAL A 79 18.39 -13.80 14.69
N PHE A 80 19.60 -13.26 14.66
CA PHE A 80 20.05 -12.37 13.60
C PHE A 80 20.63 -13.20 12.46
N ILE A 81 20.04 -13.09 11.28
CA ILE A 81 20.58 -13.67 10.05
C ILE A 81 21.70 -12.74 9.59
N PRO A 82 22.96 -13.20 9.46
CA PRO A 82 24.05 -12.33 9.00
C PRO A 82 23.81 -11.82 7.58
N PRO A 83 24.39 -10.66 7.21
CA PRO A 83 24.21 -10.08 5.87
C PRO A 83 24.50 -11.07 4.75
N GLY A 84 23.68 -11.04 3.70
CA GLY A 84 23.80 -11.89 2.51
C GLY A 84 23.46 -13.37 2.68
N LYS A 85 23.13 -13.83 3.91
CA LYS A 85 22.81 -15.24 4.17
C LYS A 85 21.40 -15.62 3.74
N THR A 86 21.24 -16.91 3.44
CA THR A 86 19.94 -17.50 3.07
C THR A 86 19.48 -18.50 4.12
N LEU A 87 18.23 -18.37 4.57
CA LEU A 87 17.50 -19.40 5.29
C LEU A 87 16.55 -20.10 4.31
N LEU A 88 16.78 -21.38 4.07
CA LEU A 88 15.94 -22.22 3.23
C LEU A 88 15.04 -23.09 4.13
N VAL A 89 13.72 -22.88 4.05
CA VAL A 89 12.73 -23.55 4.90
C VAL A 89 11.92 -24.53 4.05
N ARG A 90 12.15 -25.82 4.26
CA ARG A 90 11.34 -26.92 3.73
C ARG A 90 10.53 -27.64 4.81
N GLY A 91 10.96 -27.51 6.07
CA GLY A 91 10.22 -27.96 7.26
C GLY A 91 9.38 -26.85 7.90
N SER A 92 9.38 -26.80 9.24
CA SER A 92 8.66 -25.78 10.02
C SER A 92 9.52 -25.13 11.08
N ILE A 93 9.27 -23.85 11.35
CA ILE A 93 9.79 -23.14 12.52
C ILE A 93 8.61 -22.68 13.38
N LYS A 94 8.64 -22.97 14.67
CA LYS A 94 7.57 -22.58 15.60
C LYS A 94 8.11 -21.78 16.77
N SER A 95 7.31 -20.81 17.18
CA SER A 95 7.58 -19.88 18.28
C SER A 95 6.31 -19.70 19.11
N ASN A 96 6.45 -19.10 20.29
CA ASN A 96 5.34 -18.75 21.17
C ASN A 96 4.81 -17.31 20.95
N GLY A 97 5.23 -16.65 19.87
CA GLY A 97 4.90 -15.26 19.54
C GLY A 97 6.02 -14.26 19.83
N ARG A 98 7.05 -14.67 20.58
CA ARG A 98 8.21 -13.79 20.91
C ARG A 98 9.42 -13.96 19.99
N GLY A 99 9.48 -15.08 19.26
CA GLY A 99 10.56 -15.40 18.34
C GLY A 99 10.67 -14.44 17.16
N ARG A 100 11.91 -14.18 16.75
CA ARG A 100 12.19 -13.35 15.56
C ARG A 100 13.36 -13.89 14.76
N LEU A 101 13.25 -13.82 13.44
CA LEU A 101 14.37 -13.90 12.52
C LEU A 101 14.64 -12.49 12.00
N VAL A 102 15.77 -11.90 12.38
CA VAL A 102 16.12 -10.52 12.02
C VAL A 102 16.95 -10.53 10.75
N LEU A 103 16.40 -9.96 9.67
CA LEU A 103 17.03 -9.91 8.35
C LEU A 103 17.87 -8.64 8.22
N GLN A 104 19.16 -8.83 7.93
CA GLN A 104 20.12 -7.78 7.60
C GLN A 104 20.22 -7.60 6.07
N ASP A 105 21.11 -6.71 5.62
CA ASP A 105 21.28 -6.42 4.19
C ASP A 105 21.55 -7.71 3.38
N GLY A 106 20.81 -7.91 2.28
CA GLY A 106 20.95 -9.05 1.37
C GLY A 106 20.42 -10.38 1.91
N CYS A 107 19.77 -10.42 3.07
CA CYS A 107 19.26 -11.67 3.63
C CYS A 107 18.10 -12.25 2.80
N LYS A 108 18.03 -13.57 2.71
CA LYS A 108 16.93 -14.29 2.06
C LYS A 108 16.28 -15.28 3.01
N VAL A 109 14.96 -15.37 3.01
CA VAL A 109 14.19 -16.43 3.67
C VAL A 109 13.24 -17.03 2.65
N ILE A 110 13.55 -18.24 2.22
CA ILE A 110 12.89 -18.92 1.09
C ILE A 110 12.18 -20.16 1.62
N GLY A 111 10.87 -20.22 1.40
CA GLY A 111 10.04 -21.39 1.62
C GLY A 111 9.97 -22.24 0.35
N GLU A 112 10.18 -23.53 0.52
CA GLU A 112 9.96 -24.54 -0.53
C GLU A 112 9.18 -25.71 0.06
N LYS A 113 8.52 -26.50 -0.78
CA LYS A 113 7.84 -27.76 -0.36
C LYS A 113 6.91 -27.59 0.86
N GLY A 114 6.25 -26.43 0.98
CA GLY A 114 5.34 -26.13 2.09
C GLY A 114 6.00 -25.57 3.35
N GLY A 115 7.26 -25.12 3.26
CA GLY A 115 8.00 -24.45 4.32
C GLY A 115 7.17 -23.43 5.09
N SER A 116 7.17 -23.53 6.42
CA SER A 116 6.19 -22.84 7.25
C SER A 116 6.74 -22.21 8.52
N LEU A 117 6.15 -21.07 8.90
CA LEU A 117 6.46 -20.33 10.11
C LEU A 117 5.18 -20.19 10.94
N TYR A 118 5.26 -20.56 12.22
CA TYR A 118 4.14 -20.43 13.15
C TYR A 118 4.52 -19.55 14.34
N ASN A 119 3.72 -18.50 14.59
CA ASN A 119 3.90 -17.56 15.69
C ASN A 119 5.31 -16.92 15.73
N LEU A 120 5.90 -16.69 14.57
CA LEU A 120 7.26 -16.19 14.40
C LEU A 120 7.23 -14.92 13.54
N THR A 121 8.00 -13.90 13.92
CA THR A 121 8.13 -12.70 13.10
C THR A 121 9.41 -12.75 12.25
N LEU A 122 9.28 -12.49 10.95
CA LEU A 122 10.40 -12.05 10.11
C LEU A 122 10.57 -10.54 10.28
N ASP A 123 11.71 -10.12 10.81
CA ASP A 123 11.97 -8.75 11.24
C ASP A 123 13.00 -8.09 10.30
N VAL A 124 12.52 -7.34 9.31
CA VAL A 124 13.32 -6.78 8.22
C VAL A 124 13.98 -5.47 8.63
N ARG A 125 15.32 -5.45 8.65
CA ARG A 125 16.16 -4.30 9.05
C ARG A 125 17.17 -3.88 7.96
N GLY A 126 17.24 -4.64 6.87
CA GLY A 126 18.22 -4.44 5.80
C GLY A 126 17.61 -4.16 4.43
N SER A 127 18.48 -3.75 3.51
CA SER A 127 18.20 -3.65 2.07
C SER A 127 18.30 -5.03 1.39
N ASP A 128 17.84 -5.11 0.15
CA ASP A 128 18.03 -6.26 -0.75
C ASP A 128 17.54 -7.60 -0.15
N CYS A 129 16.58 -7.52 0.76
CA CYS A 129 16.01 -8.68 1.42
C CYS A 129 14.98 -9.37 0.52
N VAL A 130 14.94 -10.70 0.57
CA VAL A 130 13.96 -11.51 -0.15
C VAL A 130 13.24 -12.43 0.83
N ILE A 131 11.91 -12.37 0.84
CA ILE A 131 11.04 -13.31 1.54
C ILE A 131 10.14 -13.96 0.50
N GLN A 132 10.19 -15.28 0.35
CA GLN A 132 9.47 -15.94 -0.73
C GLN A 132 8.92 -17.31 -0.34
N GLY A 133 7.74 -17.69 -0.83
CA GLY A 133 7.30 -19.10 -0.85
C GLY A 133 6.90 -19.69 0.52
N LEU A 134 6.65 -18.84 1.53
CA LEU A 134 6.38 -19.28 2.90
C LEU A 134 4.89 -19.37 3.21
N ASN A 135 4.54 -20.36 4.03
CA ASN A 135 3.27 -20.41 4.74
C ASN A 135 3.45 -19.82 6.14
N MET A 136 2.68 -18.81 6.51
CA MET A 136 2.81 -18.11 7.80
C MET A 136 1.48 -18.07 8.54
N SER A 137 1.50 -18.29 9.85
CA SER A 137 0.27 -18.26 10.67
C SER A 137 0.54 -18.04 12.15
N GLY A 138 -0.52 -17.74 12.89
CA GLY A 138 -0.53 -17.64 14.34
C GLY A 138 -0.71 -16.21 14.85
N TYR A 139 -1.47 -16.08 15.93
CA TYR A 139 -1.87 -14.79 16.54
C TYR A 139 -0.91 -14.29 17.63
N GLY A 140 0.18 -15.02 17.89
CA GLY A 140 1.19 -14.65 18.89
C GLY A 140 1.86 -13.30 18.60
N PRO A 141 2.47 -13.11 17.42
CA PRO A 141 3.07 -11.83 17.06
C PRO A 141 2.02 -10.82 16.56
N VAL A 142 2.34 -9.53 16.64
CA VAL A 142 1.52 -8.48 16.02
C VAL A 142 1.53 -8.61 14.50
N ALA A 143 2.66 -8.97 13.89
CA ALA A 143 2.80 -9.17 12.46
C ALA A 143 3.68 -10.40 12.16
N GLN A 144 3.36 -11.09 11.06
CA GLN A 144 4.21 -12.17 10.55
C GLN A 144 5.49 -11.62 9.93
N ILE A 145 5.38 -10.52 9.17
CA ILE A 145 6.52 -9.76 8.64
C ILE A 145 6.45 -8.35 9.20
N TYR A 146 7.48 -7.94 9.94
CA TYR A 146 7.64 -6.58 10.42
C TYR A 146 8.77 -5.89 9.67
N ILE A 147 8.55 -4.66 9.22
CA ILE A 147 9.50 -3.91 8.40
C ILE A 147 9.76 -2.53 9.01
N GLY A 148 11.02 -2.24 9.30
CA GLY A 148 11.46 -0.93 9.78
C GLY A 148 12.33 -1.03 11.02
N GLY A 149 12.91 0.10 11.42
CA GLY A 149 13.68 0.24 12.65
C GLY A 149 13.55 1.59 13.34
N LYS A 150 14.32 1.74 14.41
CA LYS A 150 14.36 2.99 15.19
C LYS A 150 15.40 3.97 14.64
N GLU A 151 16.37 3.46 13.90
CA GLU A 151 17.47 4.26 13.36
C GLU A 151 17.09 4.86 11.99
N PRO A 152 17.52 6.11 11.73
CA PRO A 152 17.54 6.70 10.41
C PRO A 152 18.34 5.86 9.41
N LYS A 153 17.64 5.27 8.44
CA LYS A 153 18.24 4.48 7.37
C LYS A 153 17.38 4.57 6.11
N VAL A 154 18.02 4.53 4.95
CA VAL A 154 17.35 4.25 3.67
C VAL A 154 17.58 2.78 3.34
N MET A 155 16.52 1.99 3.33
CA MET A 155 16.52 0.60 2.88
C MET A 155 16.02 0.53 1.44
N ARG A 156 16.47 -0.48 0.69
CA ARG A 156 16.16 -0.63 -0.74
C ARG A 156 15.77 -2.04 -1.11
N ASN A 157 15.07 -2.18 -2.24
CA ASN A 157 14.94 -3.45 -2.97
C ASN A 157 14.38 -4.62 -2.13
N LEU A 158 13.36 -4.35 -1.32
CA LEU A 158 12.68 -5.42 -0.57
C LEU A 158 11.76 -6.19 -1.52
N THR A 159 11.93 -7.50 -1.59
CA THR A 159 11.03 -8.41 -2.29
C THR A 159 10.31 -9.32 -1.31
N ILE A 160 8.98 -9.30 -1.33
CA ILE A 160 8.12 -10.27 -0.66
C ILE A 160 7.24 -10.90 -1.74
N ASP A 161 7.38 -12.20 -2.00
CA ASP A 161 6.73 -12.82 -3.14
C ASP A 161 6.14 -14.19 -2.79
N ASN A 162 4.95 -14.47 -3.32
CA ASN A 162 4.34 -15.81 -3.26
C ASN A 162 4.28 -16.36 -1.82
N ILE A 163 3.83 -15.54 -0.87
CA ILE A 163 3.59 -16.00 0.51
C ILE A 163 2.11 -16.29 0.72
N THR A 164 1.81 -17.23 1.61
CA THR A 164 0.47 -17.46 2.12
C THR A 164 0.44 -17.14 3.60
N VAL A 165 -0.39 -16.18 4.00
CA VAL A 165 -0.57 -15.84 5.41
C VAL A 165 -2.01 -16.07 5.83
N THR A 166 -2.21 -16.85 6.88
CA THR A 166 -3.55 -17.12 7.39
C THR A 166 -3.61 -17.21 8.91
N LYS A 167 -4.77 -16.90 9.49
CA LYS A 167 -5.03 -17.01 10.94
C LYS A 167 -3.96 -16.28 11.75
N ALA A 168 -3.79 -15.01 11.44
CA ALA A 168 -2.78 -14.14 12.04
C ALA A 168 -3.39 -12.77 12.37
N ASN A 169 -2.62 -11.95 13.10
CA ASN A 169 -2.92 -10.53 13.25
C ASN A 169 -2.62 -9.82 11.92
N TYR A 170 -1.54 -9.03 11.83
CA TYR A 170 -1.07 -8.52 10.55
C TYR A 170 -0.30 -9.60 9.79
N ALA A 171 -0.46 -9.63 8.47
CA ALA A 171 0.48 -10.36 7.63
C ALA A 171 1.78 -9.56 7.45
N ILE A 172 1.69 -8.37 6.84
CA ILE A 172 2.83 -7.47 6.65
C ILE A 172 2.54 -6.14 7.35
N LEU A 173 3.45 -5.72 8.23
CA LEU A 173 3.40 -4.42 8.91
C LEU A 173 4.71 -3.67 8.73
N ARG A 174 4.64 -2.56 8.00
CA ARG A 174 5.72 -1.58 7.86
C ARG A 174 5.42 -0.37 8.76
N GLN A 175 6.45 0.09 9.48
CA GLN A 175 6.38 1.30 10.32
C GLN A 175 7.53 2.25 9.96
N GLY A 176 7.22 3.32 9.22
CA GLY A 176 8.21 4.15 8.52
C GLY A 176 8.67 5.44 9.16
N PHE A 177 8.23 5.76 10.38
CA PHE A 177 8.51 7.06 11.00
C PHE A 177 10.01 7.44 11.05
N HIS A 178 10.91 6.47 11.16
CA HIS A 178 12.35 6.72 11.30
C HIS A 178 13.19 6.40 10.07
N ASN A 179 12.69 5.62 9.11
CA ASN A 179 13.51 5.14 7.99
C ASN A 179 12.67 5.09 6.73
N GLN A 180 13.37 5.07 5.61
CA GLN A 180 12.79 5.09 4.28
C GLN A 180 12.97 3.74 3.59
N ILE A 181 12.02 3.35 2.75
CA ILE A 181 12.16 2.26 1.78
C ILE A 181 11.99 2.78 0.36
N ILE A 182 12.90 2.40 -0.52
CA ILE A 182 12.84 2.68 -1.95
C ILE A 182 12.88 1.36 -2.74
N GLY A 183 11.91 1.12 -3.60
CA GLY A 183 11.91 -0.10 -4.43
C GLY A 183 11.40 -1.33 -3.69
N ALA A 184 10.19 -1.28 -3.12
CA ALA A 184 9.57 -2.45 -2.51
C ALA A 184 8.66 -3.17 -3.52
N ARG A 185 8.67 -4.50 -3.51
CA ARG A 185 7.79 -5.35 -4.34
C ARG A 185 7.14 -6.40 -3.45
N ILE A 186 5.81 -6.36 -3.37
CA ILE A 186 5.00 -7.34 -2.64
C ILE A 186 4.06 -7.96 -3.67
N THR A 187 4.32 -9.22 -4.06
CA THR A 187 3.64 -9.82 -5.22
C THR A 187 3.15 -11.25 -4.97
N ASN A 188 2.11 -11.66 -5.71
CA ASN A 188 1.68 -13.07 -5.82
C ASN A 188 1.22 -13.74 -4.51
N SER A 189 0.82 -12.97 -3.50
CA SER A 189 0.51 -13.47 -2.16
C SER A 189 -0.97 -13.76 -1.93
N HIS A 190 -1.24 -14.68 -0.99
CA HIS A 190 -2.58 -15.01 -0.51
C HIS A 190 -2.71 -14.68 0.98
N PHE A 191 -3.73 -13.89 1.32
CA PHE A 191 -3.98 -13.45 2.69
C PHE A 191 -5.39 -13.82 3.10
N SER A 192 -5.54 -14.57 4.20
CA SER A 192 -6.89 -14.90 4.68
C SER A 192 -7.07 -15.06 6.18
N TYR A 193 -8.28 -14.81 6.67
CA TYR A 193 -8.61 -14.96 8.10
C TYR A 193 -7.67 -14.16 9.00
N LEU A 194 -7.51 -12.87 8.70
CA LEU A 194 -6.65 -11.97 9.46
C LEU A 194 -7.48 -11.12 10.43
N GLN A 195 -6.91 -10.87 11.61
CA GLN A 195 -7.43 -9.92 12.59
C GLN A 195 -6.91 -8.50 12.34
N GLY A 196 -5.69 -8.37 11.81
CA GLY A 196 -5.10 -7.10 11.36
C GLY A 196 -5.13 -7.02 9.85
N ASP A 197 -4.19 -6.28 9.29
CA ASP A 197 -4.19 -5.96 7.86
C ASP A 197 -3.38 -6.97 7.05
N ALA A 198 -3.70 -7.13 5.77
CA ALA A 198 -2.90 -7.99 4.89
C ALA A 198 -1.57 -7.31 4.55
N VAL A 199 -1.62 -6.05 4.11
CA VAL A 199 -0.43 -5.22 3.90
C VAL A 199 -0.68 -3.85 4.48
N GLU A 200 0.02 -3.51 5.56
CA GLU A 200 -0.05 -2.18 6.16
C GLU A 200 1.29 -1.46 6.03
N TRP A 201 1.30 -0.42 5.20
CA TRP A 201 2.44 0.44 4.90
C TRP A 201 2.34 1.77 5.64
N ASN A 202 2.48 1.71 6.96
CA ASN A 202 2.10 2.78 7.88
C ASN A 202 3.22 3.80 8.13
N VAL A 203 2.83 5.07 8.18
CA VAL A 203 3.71 6.23 8.41
C VAL A 203 4.99 6.13 7.56
N ALA A 204 4.80 5.77 6.30
CA ALA A 204 5.83 5.48 5.33
C ALA A 204 6.36 6.77 4.70
N ILE A 205 6.82 7.66 5.57
CA ILE A 205 7.28 9.01 5.24
C ILE A 205 8.39 8.90 4.20
N ASN A 206 8.12 9.48 3.03
CA ASN A 206 9.05 9.49 1.90
C ASN A 206 9.33 8.11 1.27
N ASP A 207 8.70 7.01 1.70
CA ASP A 207 8.82 5.72 1.02
C ASP A 207 8.30 5.86 -0.42
N ARG A 208 8.98 5.20 -1.36
CA ARG A 208 8.66 5.34 -2.78
C ARG A 208 9.06 4.17 -3.66
N ASP A 209 8.53 4.17 -4.89
CA ASP A 209 8.79 3.17 -5.92
C ASP A 209 8.33 1.78 -5.43
N ILE A 210 7.06 1.71 -5.04
CA ILE A 210 6.45 0.53 -4.40
C ILE A 210 5.48 -0.15 -5.37
N LEU A 211 5.57 -1.47 -5.46
CA LEU A 211 4.58 -2.30 -6.14
C LEU A 211 3.94 -3.26 -5.13
N ILE A 212 2.61 -3.22 -5.02
CA ILE A 212 1.81 -4.22 -4.31
C ILE A 212 0.84 -4.79 -5.34
N SER A 213 1.04 -6.05 -5.75
CA SER A 213 0.22 -6.60 -6.83
C SER A 213 -0.02 -8.09 -6.80
N ASP A 214 -1.03 -8.52 -7.56
CA ASP A 214 -1.31 -9.92 -7.83
C ASP A 214 -1.65 -10.67 -6.52
N HIS A 215 -2.57 -10.09 -5.73
CA HIS A 215 -2.95 -10.65 -4.44
C HIS A 215 -4.38 -11.16 -4.43
N VAL A 216 -4.57 -12.24 -3.68
CA VAL A 216 -5.89 -12.68 -3.23
C VAL A 216 -5.99 -12.37 -1.75
N ILE A 217 -7.00 -11.59 -1.38
CA ILE A 217 -7.28 -11.16 0.00
C ILE A 217 -8.69 -11.60 0.33
N ASP A 218 -8.85 -12.43 1.35
CA ASP A 218 -10.17 -12.92 1.75
C ASP A 218 -10.34 -12.91 3.27
N HIS A 219 -11.51 -12.49 3.75
CA HIS A 219 -11.89 -12.64 5.15
C HIS A 219 -10.94 -11.90 6.11
N ILE A 220 -10.94 -10.57 5.99
CA ILE A 220 -10.21 -9.68 6.90
C ILE A 220 -11.23 -9.08 7.87
N ASP A 221 -11.21 -9.57 9.11
CA ASP A 221 -12.24 -9.28 10.10
C ASP A 221 -11.65 -9.09 11.50
N CYS A 222 -11.44 -7.84 11.88
CA CYS A 222 -10.98 -7.45 13.20
C CYS A 222 -12.12 -7.59 14.22
N THR A 223 -12.19 -8.74 14.89
CA THR A 223 -13.21 -9.02 15.92
C THR A 223 -12.73 -8.72 17.34
N ASN A 224 -11.42 -8.56 17.52
CA ASN A 224 -10.77 -8.32 18.82
C ASN A 224 -10.88 -6.87 19.35
N GLY A 225 -11.53 -5.97 18.61
CA GLY A 225 -11.79 -4.59 19.02
C GLY A 225 -10.60 -3.62 18.88
N LYS A 226 -9.53 -3.99 18.19
CA LYS A 226 -8.44 -3.07 17.86
C LYS A 226 -8.93 -2.00 16.87
N ILE A 227 -8.57 -0.75 17.15
CA ILE A 227 -8.92 0.41 16.33
C ILE A 227 -7.99 0.45 15.11
N ASN A 228 -8.54 0.81 13.96
CA ASN A 228 -7.86 0.93 12.67
C ASN A 228 -7.22 -0.37 12.16
N TRP A 229 -7.77 -1.52 12.56
CA TRP A 229 -7.34 -2.84 12.08
C TRP A 229 -8.39 -3.43 11.13
N GLY A 230 -7.95 -4.31 10.24
CA GLY A 230 -8.79 -5.08 9.34
C GLY A 230 -8.94 -4.46 7.95
N ILE A 231 -7.90 -3.77 7.49
CA ILE A 231 -7.74 -3.26 6.12
C ILE A 231 -7.11 -4.34 5.25
N GLY A 232 -7.48 -4.43 3.98
CA GLY A 232 -6.75 -5.26 3.02
C GLY A 232 -5.33 -4.73 2.80
N ILE A 233 -5.21 -3.62 2.08
CA ILE A 233 -3.95 -2.95 1.75
C ILE A 233 -4.05 -1.48 2.18
N GLY A 234 -3.23 -1.05 3.13
CA GLY A 234 -3.11 0.33 3.58
C GLY A 234 -1.76 0.93 3.25
N LEU A 235 -1.74 2.18 2.77
CA LEU A 235 -0.52 2.99 2.63
C LEU A 235 -0.76 4.37 3.21
N ALA A 236 0.08 4.78 4.16
CA ALA A 236 -0.04 6.07 4.81
C ALA A 236 1.29 6.84 4.81
N GLY A 237 1.24 8.11 4.40
CA GLY A 237 2.32 9.07 4.62
C GLY A 237 2.37 9.56 6.08
N SER A 238 2.87 10.77 6.29
CA SER A 238 2.83 11.47 7.59
C SER A 238 1.46 12.14 7.81
N THR A 239 1.44 13.26 8.52
CA THR A 239 0.27 14.13 8.72
C THR A 239 -0.25 14.77 7.43
N TYR A 240 -1.45 15.34 7.50
CA TYR A 240 -2.12 15.99 6.37
C TYR A 240 -1.70 17.45 6.21
N ASP A 241 -1.40 17.85 4.97
CA ASP A 241 -1.08 19.22 4.59
C ASP A 241 -1.65 19.50 3.18
N ASN A 242 -2.36 20.63 3.03
CA ASN A 242 -3.00 21.02 1.77
C ASN A 242 -2.02 21.60 0.73
N THR A 243 -0.73 21.64 1.03
CA THR A 243 0.36 21.91 0.07
C THR A 243 0.98 20.63 -0.49
N TYR A 244 0.60 19.46 0.04
CA TYR A 244 1.04 18.12 -0.39
C TYR A 244 2.56 17.99 -0.50
N PRO A 245 3.30 18.23 0.60
CA PRO A 245 4.75 18.21 0.61
C PRO A 245 5.28 16.80 0.26
N GLU A 246 6.16 16.76 -0.74
CA GLU A 246 6.72 15.51 -1.27
C GLU A 246 7.36 14.66 -0.19
N ASP A 247 8.12 15.26 0.71
CA ASP A 247 8.90 14.58 1.74
C ASP A 247 8.05 13.99 2.87
N GLN A 248 6.76 14.33 2.95
CA GLN A 248 5.84 13.76 3.95
C GLN A 248 4.97 12.63 3.40
N ALA A 249 4.84 12.53 2.08
CA ALA A 249 3.97 11.56 1.42
C ALA A 249 4.66 10.22 1.15
N VAL A 250 3.87 9.14 1.20
CA VAL A 250 4.18 7.89 0.50
C VAL A 250 3.86 8.08 -0.98
N LYS A 251 4.77 7.70 -1.88
CA LYS A 251 4.62 8.11 -3.29
C LYS A 251 5.19 7.16 -4.33
N ASN A 252 4.88 7.42 -5.60
CA ASN A 252 5.33 6.62 -6.74
C ASN A 252 5.03 5.13 -6.54
N PHE A 253 3.77 4.81 -6.25
CA PHE A 253 3.38 3.43 -5.96
C PHE A 253 2.23 2.95 -6.82
N VAL A 254 2.16 1.63 -6.97
CA VAL A 254 1.11 0.95 -7.71
C VAL A 254 0.50 -0.15 -6.84
N VAL A 255 -0.81 -0.10 -6.68
CA VAL A 255 -1.62 -1.22 -6.17
C VAL A 255 -2.37 -1.82 -7.37
N ALA A 256 -2.08 -3.05 -7.75
CA ALA A 256 -2.64 -3.62 -8.97
C ALA A 256 -3.05 -5.09 -8.86
N ASN A 257 -4.02 -5.50 -9.67
CA ASN A 257 -4.40 -6.92 -9.83
C ASN A 257 -4.80 -7.57 -8.50
N ILE A 258 -5.68 -6.91 -7.75
CA ILE A 258 -6.14 -7.40 -6.44
C ILE A 258 -7.51 -8.04 -6.60
N THR A 259 -7.65 -9.27 -6.12
CA THR A 259 -8.94 -9.92 -5.91
C THR A 259 -9.21 -9.95 -4.40
N GLY A 260 -10.17 -9.14 -3.96
CA GLY A 260 -10.49 -8.95 -2.55
C GLY A 260 -11.92 -9.35 -2.20
N SER A 261 -12.11 -10.08 -1.11
CA SER A 261 -13.43 -10.43 -0.61
C SER A 261 -13.54 -10.39 0.91
N ASN A 262 -14.77 -10.23 1.39
CA ASN A 262 -15.13 -10.41 2.80
C ASN A 262 -14.27 -9.55 3.74
N CYS A 263 -14.25 -8.24 3.50
CA CYS A 263 -13.58 -7.29 4.37
C CYS A 263 -14.34 -5.98 4.44
N ARG A 264 -13.98 -5.15 5.42
CA ARG A 264 -14.63 -3.84 5.60
C ARG A 264 -14.06 -2.80 4.66
N GLN A 265 -12.74 -2.81 4.50
CA GLN A 265 -12.00 -1.87 3.69
C GLN A 265 -10.89 -2.59 2.92
N LEU A 266 -10.91 -2.52 1.58
CA LEU A 266 -9.96 -3.30 0.78
C LEU A 266 -8.67 -2.54 0.49
N VAL A 267 -8.75 -1.33 -0.09
CA VAL A 267 -7.58 -0.47 -0.36
C VAL A 267 -7.76 0.86 0.35
N HIS A 268 -6.73 1.29 1.06
CA HIS A 268 -6.70 2.50 1.86
C HIS A 268 -5.44 3.31 1.57
N VAL A 269 -5.60 4.60 1.32
CA VAL A 269 -4.47 5.52 1.14
C VAL A 269 -4.71 6.82 1.90
N GLU A 270 -3.75 7.19 2.73
CA GLU A 270 -3.71 8.47 3.44
C GLU A 270 -2.43 9.21 3.11
N ASN A 271 -2.54 10.50 2.78
CA ASN A 271 -1.36 11.33 2.48
C ASN A 271 -0.42 10.69 1.44
N GLY A 272 -1.02 10.13 0.38
CA GLY A 272 -0.33 9.51 -0.74
C GLY A 272 -0.21 10.44 -1.94
N LYS A 273 0.83 10.24 -2.76
CA LYS A 273 1.04 11.02 -3.99
C LYS A 273 1.59 10.20 -5.16
N HIS A 274 1.28 10.58 -6.39
CA HIS A 274 1.81 9.93 -7.60
C HIS A 274 1.56 8.42 -7.62
N PHE A 275 0.30 8.01 -7.51
CA PHE A 275 -0.02 6.60 -7.40
C PHE A 275 -1.14 6.13 -8.33
N ILE A 276 -1.14 4.82 -8.56
CA ILE A 276 -2.12 4.14 -9.41
C ILE A 276 -2.72 2.98 -8.62
N ILE A 277 -4.04 2.93 -8.55
CA ILE A 277 -4.80 1.75 -8.12
C ILE A 277 -5.49 1.20 -9.36
N ARG A 278 -5.23 -0.06 -9.73
CA ARG A 278 -5.86 -0.61 -10.95
C ARG A 278 -6.16 -2.09 -10.93
N ASN A 279 -7.10 -2.51 -11.77
CA ASN A 279 -7.46 -3.92 -11.95
C ASN A 279 -7.87 -4.56 -10.62
N ILE A 280 -8.86 -3.96 -9.96
CA ILE A 280 -9.37 -4.43 -8.66
C ILE A 280 -10.68 -5.17 -8.89
N LYS A 281 -10.78 -6.38 -8.37
CA LYS A 281 -12.03 -7.14 -8.27
C LYS A 281 -12.37 -7.26 -6.80
N ALA A 282 -13.52 -6.74 -6.40
CA ALA A 282 -13.94 -6.73 -5.01
C ALA A 282 -15.35 -7.32 -4.84
N GLU A 283 -15.52 -8.18 -3.85
CA GLU A 283 -16.80 -8.78 -3.53
C GLU A 283 -17.09 -8.72 -2.02
N ASN A 284 -18.35 -8.44 -1.66
CA ASN A 284 -18.80 -8.46 -0.27
C ASN A 284 -17.95 -7.55 0.65
N ILE A 285 -17.77 -6.29 0.22
CA ILE A 285 -17.08 -5.28 1.00
C ILE A 285 -18.10 -4.50 1.83
N THR A 286 -18.46 -5.06 2.98
CA THR A 286 -19.69 -4.70 3.72
C THR A 286 -19.42 -4.29 5.17
N PRO A 287 -20.40 -3.66 5.86
CA PRO A 287 -20.23 -3.18 7.22
C PRO A 287 -20.09 -4.25 8.31
N ASP A 288 -20.32 -5.53 7.96
CA ASP A 288 -20.32 -6.63 8.93
C ASP A 288 -18.91 -6.97 9.41
N PHE A 289 -17.94 -6.92 8.51
CA PHE A 289 -16.53 -7.13 8.82
C PHE A 289 -15.98 -5.93 9.59
N SER A 290 -15.05 -6.18 10.52
CA SER A 290 -14.28 -5.19 11.28
C SER A 290 -15.14 -4.05 11.87
N LYS A 291 -16.40 -4.34 12.23
CA LYS A 291 -17.42 -3.34 12.55
C LYS A 291 -17.03 -2.39 13.69
N LYS A 292 -16.24 -2.88 14.64
CA LYS A 292 -15.78 -2.13 15.82
C LYS A 292 -14.41 -1.47 15.65
N ALA A 293 -13.76 -1.63 14.50
CA ALA A 293 -12.42 -1.12 14.28
C ALA A 293 -12.38 0.39 13.97
N GLY A 294 -13.53 1.02 13.69
CA GLY A 294 -13.60 2.46 13.44
C GLY A 294 -13.10 2.90 12.05
N ILE A 295 -12.76 1.97 11.17
CA ILE A 295 -12.44 2.27 9.75
C ILE A 295 -13.73 2.47 8.93
N ASP A 296 -13.65 3.26 7.87
CA ASP A 296 -14.74 3.41 6.92
C ASP A 296 -14.98 2.12 6.12
N ASN A 297 -16.22 1.86 5.76
CA ASN A 297 -16.54 0.78 4.84
C ASN A 297 -16.46 1.29 3.39
N ALA A 298 -15.50 0.73 2.61
CA ALA A 298 -15.23 1.08 1.22
C ALA A 298 -14.33 0.03 0.53
N THR A 299 -14.54 -0.25 -0.75
CA THR A 299 -13.52 -0.96 -1.56
C THR A 299 -12.26 -0.12 -1.70
N VAL A 300 -12.39 1.18 -1.97
CA VAL A 300 -11.25 2.11 -2.01
C VAL A 300 -11.55 3.31 -1.13
N ALA A 301 -10.68 3.58 -0.15
CA ALA A 301 -10.71 4.74 0.73
C ALA A 301 -9.46 5.59 0.51
N ILE A 302 -9.64 6.87 0.16
CA ILE A 302 -8.55 7.81 -0.12
C ILE A 302 -8.77 9.05 0.74
N TYR A 303 -7.76 9.47 1.48
CA TYR A 303 -7.83 10.66 2.32
C TYR A 303 -6.68 11.61 2.07
N GLY A 304 -7.01 12.87 1.76
CA GLY A 304 -6.04 13.97 1.68
C GLY A 304 -4.88 13.76 0.68
N CYS A 305 -5.12 13.03 -0.41
CA CYS A 305 -4.12 12.65 -1.40
C CYS A 305 -4.05 13.60 -2.61
N ASP A 306 -2.95 13.57 -3.36
CA ASP A 306 -2.77 14.34 -4.61
C ASP A 306 -2.22 13.45 -5.74
N ASN A 307 -2.54 13.79 -6.98
CA ASN A 307 -1.98 13.18 -8.18
C ASN A 307 -2.11 11.64 -8.23
N PHE A 308 -3.31 11.15 -8.50
CA PHE A 308 -3.56 9.71 -8.53
C PHE A 308 -4.56 9.25 -9.59
N VAL A 309 -4.50 7.97 -9.92
CA VAL A 309 -5.41 7.32 -10.86
C VAL A 309 -6.00 6.07 -10.24
N ILE A 310 -7.33 5.91 -10.35
CA ILE A 310 -8.03 4.67 -10.04
C ILE A 310 -8.69 4.18 -11.32
N ASP A 311 -8.33 2.97 -11.75
CA ASP A 311 -8.66 2.47 -13.09
C ASP A 311 -9.10 1.01 -13.06
N ASN A 312 -10.14 0.65 -13.82
CA ASN A 312 -10.59 -0.73 -13.97
C ASN A 312 -10.90 -1.41 -12.62
N VAL A 313 -11.97 -0.96 -11.97
CA VAL A 313 -12.42 -1.51 -10.68
C VAL A 313 -13.82 -2.09 -10.82
N SER A 314 -13.95 -3.39 -10.55
CA SER A 314 -15.23 -4.11 -10.55
C SER A 314 -15.59 -4.52 -9.13
N MET A 315 -16.79 -4.15 -8.71
CA MET A 315 -17.28 -4.34 -7.35
C MET A 315 -18.65 -5.00 -7.36
N VAL A 316 -18.81 -6.04 -6.53
CA VAL A 316 -20.10 -6.72 -6.32
C VAL A 316 -20.42 -6.69 -4.83
N ASN A 317 -21.64 -6.29 -4.47
CA ASN A 317 -22.07 -6.19 -3.08
C ASN A 317 -21.08 -5.40 -2.20
N SER A 318 -20.77 -4.18 -2.63
CA SER A 318 -19.71 -3.36 -2.05
C SER A 318 -20.19 -1.95 -1.69
N ALA A 319 -19.57 -1.40 -0.64
CA ALA A 319 -19.75 -0.02 -0.22
C ALA A 319 -19.23 1.02 -1.22
N GLY A 320 -18.48 0.59 -2.24
CA GLY A 320 -17.95 1.43 -3.31
C GLY A 320 -16.69 2.20 -2.90
N MET A 321 -16.64 3.50 -3.14
CA MET A 321 -15.43 4.31 -2.92
C MET A 321 -15.71 5.52 -2.02
N LEU A 322 -14.73 5.88 -1.20
CA LEU A 322 -14.72 7.09 -0.40
C LEU A 322 -13.43 7.86 -0.69
N ILE A 323 -13.56 9.03 -1.31
CA ILE A 323 -12.46 9.95 -1.56
C ILE A 323 -12.75 11.21 -0.72
N GLY A 324 -12.05 11.35 0.40
CA GLY A 324 -12.39 12.28 1.47
C GLY A 324 -11.23 13.15 1.95
N TYR A 325 -11.57 14.11 2.80
CA TYR A 325 -10.60 15.02 3.41
C TYR A 325 -9.60 14.28 4.29
N GLY A 326 -8.38 14.82 4.38
CA GLY A 326 -7.50 14.53 5.49
C GLY A 326 -7.99 15.23 6.75
N VAL A 327 -8.21 14.48 7.83
CA VAL A 327 -8.82 15.01 9.06
C VAL A 327 -7.97 14.66 10.27
N ILE A 328 -7.72 15.64 11.15
CA ILE A 328 -7.11 15.41 12.46
C ILE A 328 -8.00 16.04 13.52
N LYS A 329 -8.49 15.22 14.46
CA LYS A 329 -9.33 15.68 15.59
C LYS A 329 -10.54 16.53 15.18
N GLY A 330 -11.11 16.26 13.99
CA GLY A 330 -12.25 17.00 13.44
C GLY A 330 -11.88 18.16 12.52
N ASP A 331 -10.60 18.56 12.48
CA ASP A 331 -10.12 19.61 11.58
C ASP A 331 -9.82 19.03 10.19
N TYR A 332 -10.48 19.56 9.16
CA TYR A 332 -10.24 19.22 7.76
C TYR A 332 -8.96 19.89 7.28
N LEU A 333 -7.85 19.18 7.13
CA LEU A 333 -6.54 19.77 6.85
C LEU A 333 -6.17 19.79 5.37
N SER A 334 -6.54 18.76 4.62
CA SER A 334 -6.33 18.69 3.16
C SER A 334 -7.54 18.06 2.46
N ILE A 335 -7.64 18.26 1.15
CA ILE A 335 -8.69 17.67 0.32
C ILE A 335 -8.06 16.89 -0.86
N PRO A 336 -8.65 15.81 -1.38
CA PRO A 336 -8.11 15.18 -2.57
C PRO A 336 -8.15 16.07 -3.82
N GLN A 337 -7.09 16.06 -4.63
CA GLN A 337 -7.03 16.81 -5.90
C GLN A 337 -6.20 16.08 -6.97
N ASN A 338 -6.33 16.51 -8.22
CA ASN A 338 -5.56 16.01 -9.37
C ASN A 338 -5.69 14.50 -9.59
N PHE A 339 -6.92 14.03 -9.81
CA PHE A 339 -7.14 12.60 -9.97
C PHE A 339 -8.10 12.22 -11.09
N LYS A 340 -7.95 10.96 -11.51
CA LYS A 340 -8.82 10.33 -12.50
C LYS A 340 -9.43 9.04 -11.94
N LEU A 341 -10.74 8.90 -12.11
CA LEU A 341 -11.45 7.63 -11.97
C LEU A 341 -11.87 7.15 -13.36
N ASN A 342 -11.56 5.90 -13.71
CA ASN A 342 -11.92 5.34 -15.01
C ASN A 342 -12.30 3.87 -14.95
N ASP A 343 -13.28 3.49 -15.76
CA ASP A 343 -13.77 2.11 -15.91
C ASP A 343 -14.15 1.49 -14.56
N ILE A 344 -15.12 2.12 -13.90
CA ILE A 344 -15.59 1.74 -12.56
C ILE A 344 -16.98 1.11 -12.64
N HIS A 345 -17.10 -0.11 -12.14
CA HIS A 345 -18.32 -0.90 -12.14
C HIS A 345 -18.71 -1.30 -10.71
N LEU A 346 -19.95 -1.03 -10.32
CA LEU A 346 -20.52 -1.43 -9.03
C LEU A 346 -21.89 -2.05 -9.23
N GLU A 347 -22.05 -3.29 -8.78
CA GLU A 347 -23.31 -4.04 -8.83
C GLU A 347 -23.76 -4.43 -7.42
N ASN A 348 -24.84 -3.80 -6.95
CA ASN A 348 -25.45 -4.07 -5.64
C ASN A 348 -26.87 -4.67 -5.72
N ALA A 349 -27.28 -5.23 -6.87
CA ALA A 349 -28.58 -5.87 -7.08
C ALA A 349 -28.97 -6.87 -5.99
N GLN A 350 -28.02 -7.65 -5.48
CA GLN A 350 -28.27 -8.70 -4.50
C GLN A 350 -28.05 -8.23 -3.05
N ASN A 351 -27.65 -6.98 -2.84
CA ASN A 351 -27.31 -6.49 -1.52
C ASN A 351 -28.55 -6.13 -0.70
N GLN A 352 -28.52 -6.47 0.59
CA GLN A 352 -29.54 -6.11 1.57
C GLN A 352 -29.21 -4.79 2.29
N TYR A 353 -27.96 -4.33 2.21
CA TYR A 353 -27.51 -3.10 2.84
C TYR A 353 -27.83 -1.87 2.00
N LYS A 354 -28.17 -0.78 2.68
CA LYS A 354 -28.08 0.57 2.12
C LYS A 354 -26.60 0.98 2.08
N LEU A 355 -25.97 0.80 0.93
CA LEU A 355 -24.57 1.14 0.70
C LEU A 355 -24.43 2.47 -0.04
N ARG A 356 -23.31 3.17 0.24
CA ARG A 356 -23.04 4.54 -0.23
C ARG A 356 -22.93 4.61 -1.76
N GLY A 357 -22.15 3.71 -2.35
CA GLY A 357 -21.66 3.87 -3.73
C GLY A 357 -20.36 4.65 -3.73
N ILE A 358 -20.28 5.73 -4.49
CA ILE A 358 -19.06 6.52 -4.62
C ILE A 358 -19.31 7.91 -4.08
N GLN A 359 -18.56 8.28 -3.03
CA GLN A 359 -18.57 9.64 -2.48
C GLN A 359 -17.20 10.28 -2.65
N ILE A 360 -17.18 11.49 -3.19
CA ILE A 360 -15.96 12.20 -3.54
C ILE A 360 -16.03 13.61 -2.96
N SER A 361 -14.94 14.06 -2.35
CA SER A 361 -14.67 15.45 -2.02
C SER A 361 -13.42 15.90 -2.78
N SER A 362 -13.50 17.01 -3.52
CA SER A 362 -12.34 17.58 -4.21
C SER A 362 -12.39 19.10 -4.33
N GLY A 363 -11.23 19.74 -4.41
CA GLY A 363 -11.10 21.19 -4.33
C GLY A 363 -9.69 21.69 -4.63
N ASN A 364 -9.43 22.94 -4.23
CA ASN A 364 -8.26 23.79 -4.43
C ASN A 364 -8.15 24.44 -5.81
N ALA A 365 -7.41 25.56 -5.89
CA ALA A 365 -6.97 26.11 -7.17
C ALA A 365 -5.96 25.17 -7.84
N THR A 366 -5.86 25.21 -9.17
CA THR A 366 -5.02 24.30 -9.99
C THR A 366 -5.40 22.83 -9.91
N SER A 367 -6.58 22.49 -9.37
CA SER A 367 -7.05 21.12 -9.24
C SER A 367 -7.81 20.62 -10.47
N PHE A 368 -7.54 19.37 -10.84
CA PHE A 368 -8.20 18.70 -11.96
C PHE A 368 -8.83 17.38 -11.51
N VAL A 369 -10.08 17.14 -11.86
CA VAL A 369 -10.77 15.86 -11.61
C VAL A 369 -11.46 15.37 -12.86
N ALA A 370 -11.20 14.11 -13.23
CA ALA A 370 -11.89 13.43 -14.31
C ALA A 370 -12.51 12.11 -13.84
N ILE A 371 -13.78 11.91 -14.15
CA ILE A 371 -14.51 10.67 -13.91
C ILE A 371 -15.06 10.22 -15.25
N THR A 372 -14.59 9.07 -15.73
CA THR A 372 -14.95 8.54 -17.05
C THR A 372 -15.38 7.10 -16.96
N ASN A 373 -16.37 6.70 -17.77
CA ASN A 373 -16.82 5.31 -17.91
C ASN A 373 -17.18 4.67 -16.55
N LEU A 374 -18.30 5.12 -15.99
CA LEU A 374 -18.74 4.68 -14.67
C LEU A 374 -20.13 4.08 -14.78
N ASN A 375 -20.30 2.89 -14.21
CA ASN A 375 -21.58 2.18 -14.16
C ASN A 375 -21.87 1.70 -12.73
N LEU A 376 -22.85 2.33 -12.08
CA LEU A 376 -23.29 1.95 -10.74
C LEU A 376 -24.76 1.52 -10.74
N GLN A 377 -25.03 0.35 -10.17
CA GLN A 377 -26.35 -0.21 -10.01
C GLN A 377 -26.68 -0.34 -8.51
N ARG A 378 -27.84 0.23 -8.10
CA ARG A 378 -28.27 0.36 -6.69
C ARG A 378 -27.22 1.04 -5.81
N ALA A 379 -26.67 2.15 -6.32
CA ALA A 379 -25.69 2.95 -5.60
C ALA A 379 -25.73 4.42 -6.05
N THR A 380 -25.25 5.32 -5.20
CA THR A 380 -25.21 6.76 -5.48
C THR A 380 -23.81 7.19 -5.89
N LEU A 381 -23.71 8.09 -6.88
CA LEU A 381 -22.52 8.92 -7.09
C LEU A 381 -22.76 10.27 -6.43
N GLU A 382 -21.94 10.61 -5.45
CA GLU A 382 -22.04 11.85 -4.68
C GLU A 382 -20.72 12.63 -4.75
N PHE A 383 -20.81 13.88 -5.19
CA PHE A 383 -19.66 14.76 -5.32
C PHE A 383 -19.84 16.00 -4.44
N HIS A 384 -18.85 16.28 -3.61
CA HIS A 384 -18.82 17.43 -2.70
C HIS A 384 -17.68 18.36 -3.08
N ASN A 385 -17.90 19.64 -2.83
CA ASN A 385 -16.89 20.70 -3.02
C ASN A 385 -16.52 20.86 -4.50
N LYS A 386 -15.75 21.91 -4.82
CA LYS A 386 -15.52 22.35 -6.19
C LYS A 386 -14.02 22.37 -6.52
N PRO A 387 -13.51 21.39 -7.31
CA PRO A 387 -12.19 21.54 -7.93
C PRO A 387 -12.23 22.62 -9.01
N GLN A 388 -11.07 23.05 -9.50
CA GLN A 388 -11.00 24.06 -10.54
C GLN A 388 -11.60 23.52 -11.84
N HIS A 389 -11.22 22.31 -12.25
CA HIS A 389 -11.81 21.66 -13.41
C HIS A 389 -12.39 20.29 -13.05
N LEU A 390 -13.68 20.08 -13.37
CA LEU A 390 -14.40 18.82 -13.16
C LEU A 390 -14.98 18.29 -14.47
N PHE A 391 -14.61 17.06 -14.82
CA PHE A 391 -15.08 16.35 -16.00
C PHE A 391 -15.80 15.06 -15.63
N LEU A 392 -17.05 14.91 -16.08
CA LEU A 392 -17.82 13.67 -15.96
C LEU A 392 -18.24 13.21 -17.35
N ARG A 393 -17.81 12.01 -17.78
CA ARG A 393 -18.11 11.45 -19.10
C ARG A 393 -18.58 10.00 -19.01
N ASN A 394 -19.63 9.66 -19.75
CA ASN A 394 -20.14 8.29 -19.86
C ASN A 394 -20.47 7.68 -18.49
N ILE A 395 -21.38 8.35 -17.80
CA ILE A 395 -21.75 8.04 -16.42
C ILE A 395 -23.16 7.44 -16.41
N ASN A 396 -23.28 6.21 -15.95
CA ASN A 396 -24.56 5.52 -15.75
C ASN A 396 -24.69 5.20 -14.27
N VAL A 397 -25.70 5.77 -13.61
CA VAL A 397 -25.97 5.52 -12.19
C VAL A 397 -27.45 5.27 -11.98
N MET A 398 -27.76 4.22 -11.23
CA MET A 398 -29.09 3.87 -10.80
C MET A 398 -29.14 3.70 -9.28
N GLN A 399 -30.10 4.37 -8.64
CA GLN A 399 -30.39 4.21 -7.21
C GLN A 399 -31.90 4.12 -6.98
N GLU A 400 -32.33 3.26 -6.06
CA GLU A 400 -33.75 3.18 -5.70
C GLU A 400 -34.24 4.50 -5.10
N ALA A 401 -35.42 4.95 -5.53
CA ALA A 401 -36.00 6.22 -5.07
C ALA A 401 -36.22 6.25 -3.55
N SER A 402 -36.47 5.10 -2.93
CA SER A 402 -36.61 4.93 -1.47
C SER A 402 -35.31 5.19 -0.71
N VAL A 403 -34.15 5.02 -1.37
CA VAL A 403 -32.82 5.19 -0.78
C VAL A 403 -32.36 6.63 -0.91
N GLY A 404 -32.57 7.23 -2.10
CA GLY A 404 -32.24 8.61 -2.40
C GLY A 404 -31.85 8.82 -3.88
N PRO A 405 -31.35 10.01 -4.22
CA PRO A 405 -30.90 10.34 -5.58
C PRO A 405 -29.76 9.43 -6.07
N ALA A 406 -29.76 9.12 -7.37
CA ALA A 406 -28.68 8.36 -8.01
C ALA A 406 -27.42 9.21 -8.23
N LEU A 407 -27.59 10.49 -8.56
CA LEU A 407 -26.50 11.46 -8.67
C LEU A 407 -26.74 12.63 -7.71
N LYS A 408 -25.72 12.97 -6.93
CA LYS A 408 -25.70 14.15 -6.07
C LYS A 408 -24.49 15.02 -6.37
N LEU A 409 -24.73 16.31 -6.64
CA LEU A 409 -23.68 17.31 -6.83
C LEU A 409 -23.87 18.44 -5.83
N ASN A 410 -22.98 18.50 -4.84
CA ASN A 410 -23.04 19.41 -3.71
C ASN A 410 -21.86 20.40 -3.77
N PHE A 411 -22.05 21.52 -4.47
CA PHE A 411 -21.03 22.53 -4.68
C PHE A 411 -21.16 23.76 -3.76
N ASP A 412 -22.31 24.01 -3.14
CA ASP A 412 -22.51 25.17 -2.26
C ASP A 412 -22.10 24.88 -0.81
N LEU A 413 -20.80 25.00 -0.55
CA LEU A 413 -20.24 24.86 0.79
C LEU A 413 -19.91 26.22 1.44
N ARG A 414 -20.53 27.32 1.01
CA ARG A 414 -20.18 28.68 1.51
C ARG A 414 -20.43 28.89 3.00
N LYS A 415 -21.38 28.14 3.58
CA LYS A 415 -21.69 28.15 5.03
C LYS A 415 -21.04 26.99 5.79
N ASP A 416 -20.22 26.19 5.12
CA ASP A 416 -19.55 25.02 5.67
C ASP A 416 -18.03 25.29 5.76
N VAL A 417 -17.40 24.86 6.85
CA VAL A 417 -15.94 25.04 7.06
C VAL A 417 -15.09 24.40 5.94
N ARG A 418 -15.61 23.35 5.30
CA ARG A 418 -14.98 22.66 4.16
C ARG A 418 -14.98 23.52 2.89
N GLY A 419 -15.85 24.54 2.83
CA GLY A 419 -15.91 25.50 1.75
C GLY A 419 -14.62 26.30 1.53
N ARG A 420 -13.71 26.32 2.50
CA ARG A 420 -12.38 26.95 2.36
C ARG A 420 -11.54 26.34 1.25
N PHE A 421 -11.79 25.08 0.90
CA PHE A 421 -11.09 24.37 -0.17
C PHE A 421 -11.75 24.57 -1.55
N MET A 422 -12.85 25.30 -1.68
CA MET A 422 -13.49 25.51 -2.99
C MET A 422 -12.58 26.33 -3.93
N ALA A 423 -12.41 25.86 -5.16
CA ALA A 423 -11.89 26.69 -6.25
C ALA A 423 -12.87 27.84 -6.54
N ARG A 424 -12.35 29.05 -6.78
CA ARG A 424 -13.16 30.26 -7.01
C ARG A 424 -12.98 30.87 -8.39
N GLN A 425 -11.84 30.62 -9.03
CA GLN A 425 -11.43 31.22 -10.30
C GLN A 425 -11.17 30.14 -11.33
N ASP A 426 -11.38 30.49 -12.59
CA ASP A 426 -11.24 29.65 -13.78
C ASP A 426 -11.92 28.30 -13.62
N THR A 427 -13.15 28.33 -13.07
CA THR A 427 -13.88 27.09 -12.76
C THR A 427 -14.61 26.55 -13.98
N LEU A 428 -14.35 25.28 -14.31
CA LEU A 428 -14.94 24.56 -15.44
C LEU A 428 -15.67 23.31 -14.96
N LEU A 429 -16.96 23.23 -15.30
CA LEU A 429 -17.74 22.00 -15.18
C LEU A 429 -18.06 21.46 -16.57
N SER A 430 -17.64 20.22 -16.86
CA SER A 430 -17.97 19.56 -18.11
C SER A 430 -18.65 18.21 -17.90
N LEU A 431 -19.90 18.10 -18.34
CA LEU A 431 -20.75 16.92 -18.19
C LEU A 431 -21.13 16.40 -19.58
N ALA A 432 -20.86 15.13 -19.90
CA ALA A 432 -21.43 14.54 -21.11
C ALA A 432 -21.80 13.07 -20.98
N ASN A 433 -22.89 12.69 -21.65
CA ASN A 433 -23.40 11.32 -21.68
C ASN A 433 -23.64 10.80 -20.26
N ILE A 434 -24.50 11.49 -19.50
CA ILE A 434 -24.82 11.14 -18.11
C ILE A 434 -26.27 10.69 -18.04
N LYS A 435 -26.46 9.46 -17.54
CA LYS A 435 -27.75 8.87 -17.22
C LYS A 435 -27.81 8.57 -15.72
N ALA A 436 -28.58 9.37 -14.99
CA ALA A 436 -28.85 9.18 -13.57
C ALA A 436 -30.34 8.90 -13.37
N VAL A 437 -30.69 7.68 -12.95
CA VAL A 437 -32.09 7.23 -12.90
C VAL A 437 -32.44 6.49 -11.61
N ASN A 438 -33.73 6.40 -11.31
CA ASN A 438 -34.25 5.47 -10.31
C ASN A 438 -34.57 4.10 -10.90
N GLU A 439 -35.10 3.20 -10.08
CA GLU A 439 -35.50 1.84 -10.48
C GLU A 439 -36.58 1.80 -11.57
N LYS A 440 -37.33 2.90 -11.73
CA LYS A 440 -38.37 3.08 -12.78
C LYS A 440 -37.82 3.74 -14.05
N GLY A 441 -36.52 4.02 -14.11
CA GLY A 441 -35.87 4.71 -15.24
C GLY A 441 -36.12 6.22 -15.28
N GLN A 442 -36.72 6.81 -14.25
CA GLN A 442 -36.97 8.25 -14.15
C GLN A 442 -35.72 8.98 -13.69
N SER A 443 -35.52 10.22 -14.13
CA SER A 443 -34.40 11.07 -13.68
C SER A 443 -34.32 11.12 -12.15
N SER A 444 -33.14 10.85 -11.59
CA SER A 444 -32.90 10.80 -10.14
C SER A 444 -31.63 11.57 -9.80
N VAL A 445 -31.76 12.88 -9.61
CA VAL A 445 -30.65 13.80 -9.36
C VAL A 445 -30.99 14.78 -8.25
N ASP A 446 -29.96 15.17 -7.48
CA ASP A 446 -30.01 16.27 -6.52
C ASP A 446 -28.77 17.15 -6.72
N ILE A 447 -28.99 18.41 -7.06
CA ILE A 447 -27.93 19.35 -7.44
C ILE A 447 -28.24 20.66 -6.74
N ASP A 448 -27.37 21.06 -5.80
CA ASP A 448 -27.62 22.23 -4.97
C ASP A 448 -27.46 23.56 -5.74
N ARG A 449 -26.37 23.71 -6.50
CA ARG A 449 -26.01 24.95 -7.17
C ARG A 449 -24.98 24.71 -8.26
N ILE A 450 -25.14 25.35 -9.41
CA ILE A 450 -24.10 25.41 -10.45
C ILE A 450 -23.65 26.87 -10.63
N ASP A 451 -22.51 27.23 -10.06
CA ASP A 451 -21.90 28.56 -10.15
C ASP A 451 -20.50 28.55 -10.77
N HIS A 452 -20.19 27.51 -11.56
CA HIS A 452 -18.96 27.45 -12.34
C HIS A 452 -18.97 28.54 -13.43
N GLN A 453 -17.80 29.12 -13.70
CA GLN A 453 -17.66 30.17 -14.71
C GLN A 453 -17.96 29.63 -16.12
N VAL A 454 -17.42 28.45 -16.43
CA VAL A 454 -17.69 27.72 -17.67
C VAL A 454 -18.45 26.44 -17.36
N VAL A 455 -19.56 26.21 -18.05
CA VAL A 455 -20.40 25.01 -17.92
C VAL A 455 -20.68 24.46 -19.31
N ASN A 456 -20.17 23.26 -19.57
CA ASN A 456 -20.32 22.56 -20.84
C ASN A 456 -21.12 21.28 -20.63
N VAL A 457 -22.30 21.18 -21.25
CA VAL A 457 -23.19 20.02 -21.08
C VAL A 457 -23.57 19.41 -22.42
N GLN A 458 -23.66 18.08 -22.47
CA GLN A 458 -24.12 17.34 -23.64
C GLN A 458 -24.81 16.03 -23.20
N ASN A 459 -25.95 15.69 -23.79
CA ASN A 459 -26.63 14.39 -23.58
C ASN A 459 -26.82 14.02 -22.08
N LEU A 460 -27.55 14.85 -21.34
CA LEU A 460 -27.97 14.58 -19.96
C LEU A 460 -29.43 14.14 -19.96
N ASN A 461 -29.80 13.15 -19.12
CA ASN A 461 -31.21 12.77 -18.93
C ASN A 461 -31.95 13.64 -17.89
N PHE A 462 -31.31 14.72 -17.42
CA PHE A 462 -31.82 15.66 -16.43
C PHE A 462 -31.46 17.10 -16.79
N ARG A 463 -32.05 18.07 -16.10
CA ARG A 463 -31.74 19.49 -16.25
C ARG A 463 -30.86 19.98 -15.11
N LEU A 464 -29.95 20.90 -15.40
CA LEU A 464 -29.20 21.62 -14.36
C LEU A 464 -30.08 22.72 -13.73
N PRO A 465 -29.86 23.07 -12.46
CA PRO A 465 -30.43 24.26 -11.86
C PRO A 465 -30.12 25.52 -12.68
N ALA A 466 -31.03 26.50 -12.67
CA ALA A 466 -30.76 27.79 -13.27
C ALA A 466 -29.53 28.44 -12.63
N LYS A 467 -28.71 29.13 -13.41
CA LYS A 467 -27.63 29.95 -12.84
C LYS A 467 -28.28 31.02 -11.95
N PRO A 468 -27.87 31.12 -10.68
CA PRO A 468 -28.41 32.12 -9.76
C PRO A 468 -28.04 33.55 -10.14
#